data_AF-A0A7K1L341-F1
#
_entry.id   AF-A0A7K1L341-F1
#
_cell.length_a   1.000
_cell.length_b   1.000
_cell.length_c   1.000
_cell.angle_alpha   90.00
_cell.angle_beta   90.00
_cell.angle_gamma   90.00
#
_symmetry.space_group_name_H-M   'P 1'
#
loop_
_entity.id
_entity.type
_entity.pdbx_description
1 polymer ?
#
loop_
_entity_poly.entity_id
_entity_poly.type
_entity_poly.pdbx_seq_one_letter_code
_entity_poly.pdbx_strand_id
1 'polypeptide(L)'
;MSTGDDRRAEVRRLIDAMEHNKIISDGHFSALGMLITDASLSADEPALVECQDGLQWLHRHYLDVEALDGPQREQRGRILGLIDVVHWALRRLPSGLQLALQPGGHAARFLVAVARRQGLSNQQLAAELGTDETEISRVGRRLLSAGVVWRRKEWRHNAWDITPRGRQYLESSGLLPNAPA
;
A
#
# COMPACT_ATOMS: atom_id res chain seq x y z
N MET A 1 10.10 -21.86 -7.15
CA MET A 1 8.94 -21.92 -6.23
C MET A 1 8.54 -20.50 -5.92
N SER A 2 7.28 -20.13 -6.19
CA SER A 2 6.78 -18.77 -5.99
C SER A 2 6.67 -18.48 -4.49
N THR A 3 7.42 -17.51 -3.98
CA THR A 3 7.42 -17.10 -2.57
C THR A 3 6.06 -16.58 -2.09
N GLY A 4 5.16 -16.19 -2.99
CA GLY A 4 3.82 -15.68 -2.63
C GLY A 4 2.80 -16.78 -2.29
N ASP A 5 2.87 -17.93 -2.96
CA ASP A 5 1.98 -19.06 -2.64
C ASP A 5 2.29 -19.64 -1.25
N ASP A 6 3.56 -19.56 -0.84
CA ASP A 6 4.03 -20.02 0.47
C ASP A 6 3.51 -19.12 1.60
N ARG A 7 3.61 -17.79 1.44
CA ARG A 7 3.15 -16.84 2.47
C ARG A 7 1.65 -16.84 2.63
N ARG A 8 0.88 -16.94 1.54
CA ARG A 8 -0.58 -17.06 1.64
C ARG A 8 -0.97 -18.29 2.47
N ALA A 9 -0.33 -19.43 2.22
CA ALA A 9 -0.58 -20.65 2.99
C ALA A 9 -0.14 -20.52 4.46
N GLU A 10 0.94 -19.80 4.73
CA GLU A 10 1.39 -19.49 6.09
C GLU A 10 0.40 -18.60 6.84
N VAL A 11 -0.10 -17.53 6.21
CA VAL A 11 -1.15 -16.67 6.76
C VAL A 11 -2.38 -17.49 7.11
N ARG A 12 -2.85 -18.35 6.20
CA ARG A 12 -4.00 -19.22 6.45
C ARG A 12 -3.77 -20.12 7.67
N ARG A 13 -2.64 -20.84 7.70
CA ARG A 13 -2.30 -21.70 8.84
C ARG A 13 -2.27 -20.94 10.17
N LEU A 14 -1.79 -19.70 10.17
CA LEU A 14 -1.73 -18.88 11.37
C LEU A 14 -3.11 -18.39 11.81
N ILE A 15 -3.96 -17.95 10.88
CA ILE A 15 -5.35 -17.56 11.17
C ILE A 15 -6.13 -18.76 11.70
N ASP A 16 -6.01 -19.93 11.07
CA ASP A 16 -6.64 -21.17 11.53
C ASP A 16 -6.17 -21.53 12.94
N ALA A 17 -4.88 -21.41 13.23
CA ALA A 17 -4.34 -21.63 14.57
C ALA A 17 -4.90 -20.63 15.60
N MET A 18 -5.10 -19.37 15.22
CA MET A 18 -5.69 -18.35 16.09
C MET A 18 -7.17 -18.59 16.36
N GLU A 19 -7.92 -19.02 15.35
CA GLU A 19 -9.34 -19.38 15.44
C GLU A 19 -9.59 -20.48 16.47
N HIS A 20 -8.79 -21.54 16.44
CA HIS A 20 -9.00 -22.72 17.29
C HIS A 20 -8.45 -22.55 18.72
N ASN A 21 -7.72 -21.45 18.99
CA ASN A 21 -7.13 -21.20 20.28
C ASN A 21 -8.08 -20.38 21.18
N LYS A 22 -8.24 -20.80 22.44
CA LYS A 22 -9.02 -20.02 23.43
C LYS A 22 -8.44 -18.63 23.71
N ILE A 23 -7.12 -18.47 23.53
CA ILE A 23 -6.38 -17.23 23.78
C ILE A 23 -5.39 -17.04 22.64
N ILE A 24 -5.46 -15.88 21.97
CA ILE A 24 -4.47 -15.50 20.97
C ILE A 24 -3.24 -14.93 21.69
N SER A 25 -2.12 -15.64 21.58
CA SER A 25 -0.85 -15.21 22.17
C SER A 25 -0.22 -14.01 21.45
N ASP A 26 0.68 -13.32 22.14
CA ASP A 26 1.56 -12.29 21.55
C ASP A 26 2.39 -12.82 20.38
N GLY A 27 2.78 -14.10 20.45
CA GLY A 27 3.53 -14.76 19.38
C GLY A 27 2.73 -14.82 18.06
N HIS A 28 1.42 -15.08 18.13
CA HIS A 28 0.57 -15.08 16.94
C HIS A 28 0.48 -13.68 16.31
N PHE A 29 0.27 -12.65 17.13
CA PHE A 29 0.22 -11.27 16.64
C PHE A 29 1.56 -10.81 16.08
N SER A 30 2.68 -11.22 16.70
CA SER A 30 4.02 -10.91 16.20
C SER A 30 4.28 -11.58 14.85
N ALA A 31 3.91 -12.86 14.70
CA ALA A 31 4.03 -13.60 13.44
C ALA A 31 3.17 -12.97 12.33
N LEU A 32 1.92 -12.62 12.62
CA LEU A 32 1.06 -11.89 11.67
C LEU A 32 1.66 -10.54 11.27
N GLY A 33 2.17 -9.77 12.24
CA GLY A 33 2.81 -8.49 11.97
C GLY A 33 4.00 -8.62 11.01
N MET A 34 4.82 -9.66 11.18
CA MET A 34 5.93 -9.97 10.29
C MET A 34 5.43 -10.33 8.88
N LEU A 35 4.46 -11.24 8.77
CA LEU A 35 3.87 -11.64 7.49
C LEU A 35 3.25 -10.46 6.73
N ILE A 36 2.49 -9.60 7.42
CA ILE A 36 1.89 -8.40 6.83
C ILE A 36 2.99 -7.46 6.33
N THR A 37 4.07 -7.29 7.10
CA THR A 37 5.20 -6.43 6.72
C THR A 37 5.88 -6.96 5.46
N ASP A 38 6.23 -8.24 5.43
CA ASP A 38 6.92 -8.87 4.31
C ASP A 38 6.06 -8.90 3.04
N ALA A 39 4.77 -9.20 3.19
CA ALA A 39 3.81 -9.17 2.09
C ALA A 39 3.64 -7.74 1.54
N SER A 40 3.61 -6.73 2.41
CA SER A 40 3.56 -5.33 1.99
C SER A 40 4.80 -4.91 1.22
N LEU A 41 6.00 -5.28 1.71
CA LEU A 41 7.27 -4.94 1.08
C LEU A 41 7.44 -5.62 -0.28
N SER A 42 6.99 -6.87 -0.40
CA SER A 42 7.09 -7.66 -1.64
C SER A 42 5.91 -7.48 -2.61
N ALA A 43 4.94 -6.62 -2.26
CA ALA A 43 3.70 -6.43 -3.00
C ALA A 43 2.91 -7.73 -3.24
N ASP A 44 2.90 -8.61 -2.24
CA ASP A 44 2.21 -9.90 -2.24
C ASP A 44 0.72 -9.72 -1.91
N GLU A 45 -0.03 -9.29 -2.91
CA GLU A 45 -1.48 -9.06 -2.81
C GLU A 45 -2.25 -10.29 -2.30
N PRO A 46 -2.03 -11.52 -2.82
CA PRO A 46 -2.76 -12.69 -2.35
C PRO A 46 -2.60 -12.96 -0.85
N ALA A 47 -1.38 -12.80 -0.30
CA ALA A 47 -1.14 -12.99 1.13
C ALA A 47 -1.81 -11.89 1.98
N LEU A 48 -1.82 -10.64 1.51
CA LEU A 48 -2.48 -9.53 2.21
C LEU A 48 -4.01 -9.65 2.18
N VAL A 49 -4.59 -10.09 1.07
CA VAL A 49 -6.04 -10.36 0.97
C VAL A 49 -6.43 -11.49 1.94
N GLU A 50 -5.70 -12.59 1.94
CA GLU A 50 -5.94 -13.71 2.86
C GLU A 50 -5.86 -13.25 4.33
N CYS A 51 -4.89 -12.39 4.65
CA CYS A 51 -4.75 -11.82 5.98
C CYS A 51 -5.94 -10.92 6.34
N GLN A 52 -6.40 -10.07 5.42
CA GLN A 52 -7.55 -9.20 5.66
C GLN A 52 -8.81 -10.01 5.92
N ASP A 53 -9.09 -11.01 5.08
CA ASP A 53 -10.27 -11.85 5.19
C ASP A 53 -10.25 -12.65 6.50
N GLY A 54 -9.11 -13.24 6.84
CA GLY A 54 -8.92 -13.98 8.09
C GLY A 54 -9.05 -13.13 9.34
N LEU A 55 -8.46 -11.94 9.36
CA LEU A 55 -8.60 -11.00 10.48
C LEU A 55 -10.03 -10.49 10.64
N GLN A 56 -10.73 -10.18 9.55
CA GLN A 56 -12.14 -9.80 9.60
C GLN A 56 -13.02 -10.96 10.08
N TRP A 57 -12.69 -12.19 9.69
CA TRP A 57 -13.36 -13.39 10.17
C TRP A 57 -13.15 -13.55 11.68
N LEU A 58 -11.90 -13.46 12.17
CA LEU A 58 -11.58 -13.54 13.60
C LEU A 58 -12.31 -12.45 14.38
N HIS A 59 -12.28 -11.21 13.88
CA HIS A 59 -12.98 -10.09 14.53
C HIS A 59 -14.48 -10.32 14.64
N ARG A 60 -15.13 -10.91 13.62
CA ARG A 60 -16.57 -11.23 13.69
C ARG A 60 -16.88 -12.33 14.69
N HIS A 61 -16.05 -13.38 14.77
CA HIS A 61 -16.34 -14.57 15.58
C HIS A 61 -15.89 -14.46 17.03
N TYR A 62 -14.88 -13.64 17.34
CA TYR A 62 -14.40 -13.45 18.72
C TYR A 62 -15.37 -12.69 19.64
N LEU A 63 -16.51 -12.22 19.12
CA LEU A 63 -17.31 -11.17 19.75
C LEU A 63 -18.80 -11.46 19.93
N ASP A 64 -19.20 -12.72 19.82
CA ASP A 64 -20.56 -13.13 20.17
C ASP A 64 -20.72 -13.33 21.70
N VAL A 65 -20.18 -12.38 22.48
CA VAL A 65 -20.14 -12.45 23.96
C VAL A 65 -20.60 -11.13 24.56
N GLU A 66 -21.68 -11.15 25.35
CA GLU A 66 -22.32 -9.96 25.92
C GLU A 66 -21.42 -9.13 26.85
N ALA A 67 -20.31 -9.69 27.36
CA ALA A 67 -19.32 -8.97 28.16
C ALA A 67 -17.91 -9.54 27.98
N LEU A 68 -17.03 -8.78 27.30
CA LEU A 68 -15.62 -9.11 27.17
C LEU A 68 -14.83 -8.70 28.42
N ASP A 69 -13.95 -9.57 28.89
CA ASP A 69 -12.97 -9.22 29.91
C ASP A 69 -11.88 -8.27 29.36
N GLY A 70 -10.95 -7.85 30.21
CA GLY A 70 -9.86 -6.93 29.83
C GLY A 70 -8.97 -7.49 28.70
N PRO A 71 -8.37 -8.68 28.89
CA PRO A 71 -7.55 -9.34 27.87
C PRO A 71 -8.26 -9.55 26.53
N GLN A 72 -9.53 -9.98 26.54
CA GLN A 72 -10.31 -10.18 25.32
C GLN A 72 -10.55 -8.86 24.57
N ARG A 73 -10.82 -7.76 25.29
CA ARG A 73 -10.93 -6.42 24.70
C ARG A 73 -9.63 -5.97 24.05
N GLU A 74 -8.49 -6.24 24.70
CA GLU A 74 -7.18 -5.92 24.15
C GLU A 74 -6.88 -6.71 22.87
N GLN A 75 -7.13 -8.03 22.89
CA GLN A 75 -6.95 -8.89 21.71
C GLN A 75 -7.81 -8.41 20.54
N ARG A 76 -9.09 -8.08 20.79
CA ARG A 76 -9.97 -7.50 19.78
C ARG A 76 -9.42 -6.20 19.21
N GLY A 77 -8.95 -5.30 20.07
CA GLY A 77 -8.33 -4.03 19.66
C GLY A 77 -7.11 -4.24 18.76
N ARG A 78 -6.28 -5.24 19.06
CA ARG A 78 -5.13 -5.61 18.22
C ARG A 78 -5.55 -6.17 16.87
N ILE A 79 -6.57 -7.03 16.82
CA ILE A 79 -7.13 -7.52 15.55
C ILE A 79 -7.63 -6.34 14.69
N LEU A 80 -8.40 -5.41 15.28
CA LEU A 80 -8.86 -4.20 14.59
C LEU A 80 -7.70 -3.36 14.05
N GLY A 81 -6.67 -3.14 14.86
CA GLY A 81 -5.47 -2.41 14.41
C GLY A 81 -4.77 -3.09 13.24
N LEU A 82 -4.65 -4.42 13.24
CA LEU A 82 -4.08 -5.16 12.12
C LEU A 82 -4.97 -5.09 10.87
N ILE A 83 -6.30 -5.12 11.01
CA ILE A 83 -7.24 -4.91 9.88
C ILE A 83 -6.97 -3.56 9.21
N ASP A 84 -6.83 -2.49 9.99
CA ASP A 84 -6.56 -1.15 9.47
C ASP A 84 -5.21 -1.07 8.74
N VAL A 85 -4.18 -1.70 9.30
CA VAL A 85 -2.85 -1.77 8.67
C VAL A 85 -2.91 -2.51 7.33
N VAL A 86 -3.53 -3.69 7.30
CA VAL A 86 -3.65 -4.49 6.06
C VAL A 86 -4.51 -3.77 5.02
N HIS A 87 -5.59 -3.11 5.45
CA HIS A 87 -6.41 -2.27 4.55
C HIS A 87 -5.57 -1.23 3.84
N TRP A 88 -4.74 -0.49 4.58
CA TRP A 88 -3.87 0.52 3.97
C TRP A 88 -2.73 -0.08 3.14
N ALA A 89 -2.17 -1.22 3.54
CA ALA A 89 -1.19 -1.94 2.74
C ALA A 89 -1.76 -2.29 1.36
N LEU A 90 -2.94 -2.93 1.31
CA LEU A 90 -3.64 -3.29 0.07
C LEU A 90 -3.94 -2.07 -0.81
N ARG A 91 -4.40 -0.96 -0.22
CA ARG A 91 -4.65 0.29 -0.97
C ARG A 91 -3.40 0.96 -1.51
N ARG A 92 -2.23 0.61 -0.97
CA ARG A 92 -0.93 1.15 -1.37
C ARG A 92 -0.13 0.18 -2.21
N LEU A 93 -0.63 -1.04 -2.44
CA LEU A 93 0.00 -1.97 -3.36
C LEU A 93 0.08 -1.34 -4.74
N PRO A 94 1.22 -1.52 -5.43
CA PRO A 94 1.27 -1.20 -6.84
C PRO A 94 0.31 -2.18 -7.53
N SER A 95 -0.55 -1.69 -8.42
CA SER A 95 -1.16 -2.61 -9.37
C SER A 95 -0.03 -3.26 -10.19
N GLY A 96 -0.18 -4.53 -10.59
CA GLY A 96 0.74 -5.23 -11.49
C GLY A 96 0.86 -4.60 -12.89
N LEU A 97 0.35 -3.38 -13.05
CA LEU A 97 0.46 -2.55 -14.24
C LEU A 97 1.95 -2.24 -14.45
N GLN A 98 2.56 -2.95 -15.41
CA GLN A 98 3.87 -2.61 -15.90
C GLN A 98 3.82 -1.19 -16.50
N LEU A 99 4.42 -0.24 -15.80
CA LEU A 99 4.69 1.08 -16.35
C LEU A 99 5.79 0.90 -17.40
N ALA A 100 5.44 0.95 -18.67
CA ALA A 100 6.38 1.19 -19.75
C ALA A 100 6.44 2.71 -20.00
N LEU A 101 7.16 3.43 -19.14
CA LEU A 101 7.34 4.88 -19.33
C LEU A 101 8.21 5.14 -20.55
N GLN A 102 7.59 5.66 -21.61
CA GLN A 102 8.34 6.19 -22.74
C GLN A 102 9.13 7.43 -22.30
N PRO A 103 10.45 7.49 -22.54
CA PRO A 103 11.24 8.70 -22.29
C PRO A 103 10.62 9.90 -22.99
N GLY A 104 10.47 11.02 -22.25
CA GLY A 104 9.81 12.23 -22.76
C GLY A 104 8.28 12.17 -22.86
N GLY A 105 7.65 11.01 -22.65
CA GLY A 105 6.21 10.86 -22.60
C GLY A 105 5.58 11.55 -21.38
N HIS A 106 4.29 11.90 -21.46
CA HIS A 106 3.57 12.64 -20.41
C HIS A 106 3.73 12.05 -19.00
N ALA A 107 3.65 10.72 -18.87
CA ALA A 107 3.78 10.04 -17.60
C ALA A 107 5.22 10.07 -17.04
N ALA A 108 6.24 9.99 -17.90
CA ALA A 108 7.63 10.15 -17.50
C ALA A 108 7.91 11.59 -17.04
N ARG A 109 7.46 12.59 -17.82
CA ARG A 109 7.64 14.01 -17.46
C ARG A 109 6.91 14.37 -16.17
N PHE A 110 5.70 13.85 -15.96
CA PHE A 110 4.96 13.99 -14.70
C PHE A 110 5.78 13.45 -13.53
N LEU A 111 6.24 12.20 -13.64
CA LEU A 111 6.95 11.54 -12.54
C LEU A 111 8.27 12.27 -12.22
N VAL A 112 9.00 12.73 -13.24
CA VAL A 112 10.21 13.55 -13.07
C VAL A 112 9.90 14.90 -12.41
N ALA A 113 8.84 15.60 -12.82
CA ALA A 113 8.44 16.87 -12.22
C ALA A 113 8.13 16.71 -10.72
N VAL A 114 7.34 15.70 -10.35
CA VAL A 114 7.03 15.38 -8.96
C VAL A 114 8.27 14.93 -8.17
N ALA A 115 9.20 14.21 -8.82
CA ALA A 115 10.47 13.81 -8.18
C ALA A 115 11.35 15.02 -7.83
N ARG A 116 11.36 16.04 -8.69
CA ARG A 116 12.11 17.29 -8.51
C ARG A 116 11.46 18.19 -7.48
N ARG A 117 10.14 18.29 -7.49
CA ARG A 117 9.37 19.13 -6.57
C ARG A 117 8.12 18.41 -6.10
N GLN A 118 8.18 17.97 -4.85
CA GLN A 118 7.06 17.35 -4.14
C GLN A 118 6.01 18.39 -3.73
N GLY A 119 4.77 17.95 -3.51
CA GLY A 119 3.65 18.79 -3.10
C GLY A 119 2.93 19.52 -4.24
N LEU A 120 3.21 19.18 -5.51
CA LEU A 120 2.63 19.91 -6.63
C LEU A 120 1.13 19.66 -6.79
N SER A 121 0.37 20.73 -6.96
CA SER A 121 -1.04 20.64 -7.33
C SER A 121 -1.24 20.24 -8.78
N ASN A 122 -2.46 19.81 -9.14
CA ASN A 122 -2.81 19.54 -10.52
C ASN A 122 -2.56 20.75 -11.44
N GLN A 123 -2.97 21.93 -10.99
CA GLN A 123 -2.80 23.19 -11.70
C GLN A 123 -1.31 23.53 -11.91
N GLN A 124 -0.49 23.34 -10.87
CA GLN A 124 0.95 23.61 -10.95
C GLN A 124 1.65 22.64 -11.92
N LEU A 125 1.31 21.36 -11.88
CA LEU A 125 1.83 20.36 -12.83
C LEU A 125 1.37 20.64 -14.27
N ALA A 126 0.13 21.06 -14.46
CA ALA A 126 -0.41 21.41 -15.77
C ALA A 126 0.39 22.56 -16.39
N ALA A 127 0.62 23.63 -15.61
CA ALA A 127 1.44 24.76 -16.01
C ALA A 127 2.90 24.36 -16.30
N GLU A 128 3.52 23.56 -15.42
CA GLU A 128 4.92 23.13 -15.57
C GLU A 128 5.14 22.23 -16.78
N LEU A 129 4.16 21.41 -17.14
CA LEU A 129 4.25 20.45 -18.24
C LEU A 129 3.63 20.95 -19.56
N GLY A 130 3.08 22.16 -19.58
CA GLY A 130 2.39 22.73 -20.74
C GLY A 130 1.20 21.88 -21.18
N THR A 131 0.38 21.43 -20.24
CA THR A 131 -0.80 20.57 -20.47
C THR A 131 -1.98 21.06 -19.62
N ASP A 132 -3.10 20.36 -19.64
CA ASP A 132 -4.31 20.69 -18.87
C ASP A 132 -4.47 19.82 -17.61
N GLU A 133 -5.26 20.30 -16.64
CA GLU A 133 -5.48 19.60 -15.37
C GLU A 133 -6.20 18.24 -15.51
N THR A 134 -6.98 18.05 -16.58
CA THR A 134 -7.66 16.78 -16.87
C THR A 134 -6.64 15.72 -17.26
N GLU A 135 -5.67 16.07 -18.11
CA GLU A 135 -4.58 15.18 -18.49
C GLU A 135 -3.68 14.85 -17.29
N ILE A 136 -3.34 15.85 -16.46
CA ILE A 136 -2.63 15.63 -15.19
C ILE A 136 -3.39 14.65 -14.29
N SER A 137 -4.71 14.82 -14.15
CA SER A 137 -5.53 13.92 -13.34
C SER A 137 -5.55 12.48 -13.89
N ARG A 138 -5.62 12.34 -15.23
CA ARG A 138 -5.63 11.04 -15.92
C ARG A 138 -4.29 10.33 -15.81
N VAL A 139 -3.18 11.03 -16.03
CA VAL A 139 -1.82 10.51 -15.87
C VAL A 139 -1.55 10.19 -14.40
N GLY A 140 -1.86 11.10 -13.49
CA GLY A 140 -1.69 10.93 -12.05
C GLY A 140 -2.45 9.72 -11.50
N ARG A 141 -3.68 9.46 -11.95
CA ARG A 141 -4.43 8.25 -11.57
C ARG A 141 -3.74 6.96 -12.01
N ARG A 142 -3.17 6.93 -13.22
CA ARG A 142 -2.42 5.77 -13.72
C ARG A 142 -1.14 5.53 -12.91
N LEU A 143 -0.36 6.59 -12.67
CA LEU A 143 0.86 6.54 -11.87
C LEU A 143 0.61 6.17 -10.40
N LEU A 144 -0.49 6.68 -9.82
CA LEU A 144 -0.94 6.32 -8.48
C LEU A 144 -1.28 4.83 -8.40
N SER A 145 -2.01 4.32 -9.40
CA SER A 145 -2.38 2.90 -9.46
C SER A 145 -1.13 2.02 -9.53
N ALA A 146 -0.13 2.42 -10.31
CA ALA A 146 1.15 1.71 -10.40
C ALA A 146 2.08 1.93 -9.18
N GLY A 147 1.63 2.66 -8.15
CA GLY A 147 2.35 2.82 -6.88
C GLY A 147 3.64 3.67 -6.96
N VAL A 148 3.83 4.46 -8.03
CA VAL A 148 5.03 5.30 -8.22
C VAL A 148 4.85 6.73 -7.72
N VAL A 149 3.61 7.14 -7.43
CA VAL A 149 3.28 8.42 -6.78
C VAL A 149 2.25 8.19 -5.69
N TRP A 150 2.12 9.16 -4.79
CA TRP A 150 1.06 9.23 -3.81
C TRP A 150 0.37 10.59 -3.90
N ARG A 151 -0.92 10.58 -3.57
CA ARG A 151 -1.77 11.76 -3.59
C ARG A 151 -2.11 12.15 -2.15
N ARG A 152 -1.75 13.37 -1.75
CA ARG A 152 -2.24 14.01 -0.52
C ARG A 152 -3.43 14.91 -0.86
N LYS A 153 -4.44 14.92 0.01
CA LYS A 153 -5.59 15.82 -0.12
C LYS A 153 -5.32 17.05 0.75
N GLU A 154 -5.10 18.20 0.13
CA GLU A 154 -4.85 19.47 0.81
C GLU A 154 -6.02 20.42 0.56
N TRP A 155 -6.94 20.47 1.52
CA TRP A 155 -8.16 21.29 1.50
C TRP A 155 -8.97 21.18 0.19
N ARG A 156 -8.72 22.07 -0.79
CA ARG A 156 -9.40 22.12 -2.10
C ARG A 156 -8.60 21.51 -3.25
N HIS A 157 -7.36 21.08 -3.03
CA HIS A 157 -6.47 20.60 -4.08
C HIS A 157 -5.87 19.25 -3.75
N ASN A 158 -5.52 18.50 -4.79
CA ASN A 158 -4.69 17.31 -4.65
C ASN A 158 -3.23 17.74 -4.80
N ALA A 159 -2.38 17.30 -3.89
CA ALA A 159 -0.94 17.44 -3.98
C ALA A 159 -0.31 16.09 -4.32
N TRP A 160 0.69 16.10 -5.19
CA TRP A 160 1.40 14.91 -5.65
C TRP A 160 2.81 14.86 -5.11
N ASP A 161 3.18 13.67 -4.68
CA ASP A 161 4.49 13.36 -4.17
C ASP A 161 4.98 12.05 -4.82
N ILE A 162 6.28 11.82 -4.82
CA ILE A 162 6.87 10.59 -5.38
C ILE A 162 6.99 9.53 -4.27
N THR A 163 6.75 8.27 -4.60
CA THR A 163 7.03 7.17 -3.66
C THR A 163 8.48 6.72 -3.77
N PRO A 164 9.03 6.01 -2.77
CA PRO A 164 10.34 5.37 -2.90
C PRO A 164 10.44 4.47 -4.15
N ARG A 165 9.38 3.70 -4.47
CA ARG A 165 9.31 2.90 -5.70
C ARG A 165 9.37 3.76 -6.96
N GLY A 166 8.65 4.87 -7.01
CA GLY A 166 8.70 5.78 -8.15
C GLY A 166 10.08 6.38 -8.36
N ARG A 167 10.79 6.71 -7.27
CA ARG A 167 12.17 7.18 -7.33
C ARG A 167 13.10 6.10 -7.88
N GLN A 168 13.06 4.90 -7.31
CA GLN A 168 13.86 3.76 -7.79
C GLN A 168 13.57 3.46 -9.27
N TYR A 169 12.30 3.52 -9.69
CA TYR A 169 11.91 3.32 -11.09
C TYR A 169 12.56 4.37 -12.01
N LEU A 170 12.57 5.64 -11.61
CA LEU A 170 13.24 6.70 -12.40
C LEU A 170 14.76 6.49 -12.47
N GLU A 171 15.39 6.06 -11.37
CA GLU A 171 16.82 5.76 -11.30
C GLU A 171 17.18 4.60 -12.23
N SER A 172 16.48 3.46 -12.11
CA SER A 172 16.73 2.27 -12.92
C SER A 172 16.42 2.47 -14.41
N SER A 173 15.50 3.39 -14.73
CA SER A 173 15.15 3.73 -16.11
C SER A 173 16.03 4.83 -16.71
N GLY A 174 16.98 5.40 -15.96
CA GLY A 174 17.82 6.52 -16.40
C GLY A 174 17.04 7.81 -16.69
N LEU A 175 15.85 7.96 -16.10
CA LEU A 175 14.95 9.10 -16.31
C LEU A 175 15.12 10.19 -15.25
N LEU A 176 15.78 9.89 -14.13
CA LEU A 176 16.21 10.91 -13.19
C LEU A 176 17.37 11.70 -13.82
N PRO A 177 17.22 13.01 -14.04
CA PRO A 177 18.35 13.84 -14.44
C PRO A 177 19.34 13.84 -13.27
N ASN A 178 20.63 13.69 -13.57
CA ASN A 178 21.69 13.96 -12.60
C ASN A 178 21.40 15.31 -11.95
N ALA A 179 21.26 15.32 -10.62
CA ALA A 179 21.10 16.57 -9.89
C ALA A 179 22.26 17.50 -10.27
N PRO A 180 22.02 18.79 -10.56
CA PRO A 180 23.13 19.72 -10.63
C PRO A 180 23.82 19.74 -9.27
N ALA A 181 25.15 19.61 -9.29
CA ALA A 181 26.02 19.80 -8.14
C ALA A 181 25.88 21.22 -7.56
#